data_AF-A0AAU6RZF9-F1
#
_entry.id   AF-A0AAU6RZF9-F1
#
_cell.length_a   1.000
_cell.length_b   1.000
_cell.length_c   1.000
_cell.angle_alpha   90.00
_cell.angle_beta   90.00
_cell.angle_gamma   90.00
#
_symmetry.space_group_name_H-M   'P 1'
#
loop_
_entity.id
_entity.type
_entity.pdbx_description
1 polymer ?
#
loop_
_entity_poly.entity_id
_entity_poly.type
_entity_poly.pdbx_seq_one_letter_code
_entity_poly.pdbx_strand_id
1 'polypeptide(L)'
;MPSLGSVFKHSLKNLFDIYFGLIPVIFAIGTIGLGLAEYTPVFDWLSAPLVPLLELLQIPEATKAAPAMIMGFADMYLPALVGKSIESEMTRFIVGAASITQIVYMSEVGALILKSNIKLNVLELFMIFILRTLISLVVITSVAHLLY
;
A
#
# COMPACT_ATOMS: atom_id res chain seq x y z
N MET A 1 16.69 -5.69 -35.40
CA MET A 1 16.26 -4.54 -34.57
C MET A 1 14.89 -4.09 -35.05
N PRO A 2 13.90 -3.89 -34.17
CA PRO A 2 12.62 -3.32 -34.59
C PRO A 2 12.84 -1.93 -35.20
N SER A 3 12.04 -1.56 -36.21
CA SER A 3 12.15 -0.25 -36.86
C SER A 3 11.63 0.86 -35.94
N LEU A 4 12.23 2.06 -36.00
CA LEU A 4 11.86 3.19 -35.13
C LEU A 4 10.35 3.51 -35.17
N GLY A 5 9.74 3.42 -36.36
CA GLY A 5 8.30 3.62 -36.55
C GLY A 5 7.42 2.54 -35.92
N SER A 6 7.88 1.27 -35.92
CA SER A 6 7.17 0.18 -35.23
C SER A 6 7.22 0.37 -33.71
N VAL A 7 8.37 0.77 -33.16
CA VAL A 7 8.52 1.07 -31.73
C VAL A 7 7.62 2.22 -31.33
N PHE A 8 7.60 3.32 -32.09
CA PHE A 8 6.74 4.46 -31.78
C PHE A 8 5.24 4.08 -31.79
N LYS A 9 4.79 3.33 -32.79
CA LYS A 9 3.39 2.87 -32.89
C LYS A 9 3.01 1.94 -31.73
N HIS A 10 3.90 1.02 -31.34
CA HIS A 10 3.68 0.13 -30.20
C HIS A 10 3.66 0.90 -28.87
N SER A 11 4.59 1.82 -28.67
CA SER A 11 4.62 2.69 -27.49
C SER A 11 3.36 3.53 -27.38
N LEU A 12 2.89 4.11 -28.49
CA LEU A 12 1.67 4.92 -28.50
C LEU A 12 0.44 4.07 -28.16
N LYS A 13 0.30 2.88 -28.76
CA LYS A 13 -0.78 1.95 -28.44
C LYS A 13 -0.77 1.56 -26.95
N ASN A 14 0.40 1.21 -26.41
CA ASN A 14 0.54 0.87 -24.99
C ASN A 14 0.18 2.06 -24.09
N LEU A 15 0.52 3.28 -24.49
CA LEU A 15 0.16 4.51 -23.79
C LEU A 15 -1.37 4.65 -23.68
N PHE A 16 -2.08 4.47 -24.79
CA PHE A 16 -3.54 4.48 -24.81
C PHE A 16 -4.13 3.35 -23.96
N ASP A 17 -3.60 2.13 -24.05
CA ASP A 17 -4.07 0.99 -23.26
C ASP A 17 -3.90 1.24 -21.74
N ILE A 18 -2.80 1.86 -21.31
CA ILE A 18 -2.58 2.23 -19.91
C ILE A 18 -3.51 3.36 -19.48
N TYR A 19 -3.63 4.43 -20.27
CA TYR A 19 -4.41 5.61 -19.91
C TYR A 19 -5.91 5.34 -19.82
N PHE A 20 -6.45 4.50 -20.70
CA PHE A 20 -7.89 4.22 -20.76
C PHE A 20 -8.27 2.89 -20.11
N GLY A 21 -7.33 1.95 -19.95
CA GLY A 21 -7.57 0.66 -19.33
C GLY A 21 -7.17 0.59 -17.86
N LEU A 22 -5.97 1.06 -17.51
CA LEU A 22 -5.38 0.86 -16.18
C LEU A 22 -5.68 2.04 -15.24
N ILE A 23 -5.38 3.27 -15.68
CA ILE A 23 -5.44 4.47 -14.84
C ILE A 23 -6.84 4.72 -14.24
N PRO A 24 -7.97 4.61 -14.98
CA PRO A 24 -9.29 4.85 -14.41
C PRO A 24 -9.66 3.84 -13.32
N VAL A 25 -9.20 2.59 -13.46
CA VAL A 25 -9.41 1.54 -12.46
C VAL A 25 -8.65 1.85 -11.18
N ILE A 26 -7.38 2.27 -11.30
CA ILE A 26 -6.56 2.70 -10.17
C ILE A 26 -7.23 3.87 -9.45
N PHE A 27 -7.69 4.90 -10.18
CA PHE A 27 -8.40 6.03 -9.57
C PHE A 27 -9.68 5.62 -8.85
N ALA A 28 -10.47 4.72 -9.43
CA ALA A 28 -11.69 4.22 -8.79
C ALA A 28 -11.37 3.48 -7.48
N ILE A 29 -10.39 2.57 -7.50
CA ILE A 29 -9.97 1.82 -6.31
C ILE A 29 -9.40 2.76 -5.25
N GLY A 30 -8.51 3.69 -5.64
CA GLY A 30 -7.91 4.67 -4.73
C GLY A 30 -8.94 5.61 -4.12
N THR A 31 -9.92 6.09 -4.90
CA THR A 31 -10.99 6.98 -4.41
C THR A 31 -11.90 6.26 -3.43
N ILE A 32 -12.30 5.02 -3.73
CA ILE A 32 -13.11 4.20 -2.82
C ILE A 32 -12.32 3.88 -1.55
N GLY A 33 -11.06 3.47 -1.69
CA GLY A 33 -10.17 3.16 -0.57
C GLY A 33 -9.97 4.35 0.36
N LEU A 34 -9.66 5.53 -0.20
CA LEU A 34 -9.52 6.77 0.57
C LEU A 34 -10.86 7.20 1.18
N GLY A 35 -11.97 7.08 0.44
CA GLY A 35 -13.30 7.41 0.97
C GLY A 35 -13.67 6.53 2.17
N LEU A 36 -13.37 5.23 2.11
CA LEU A 36 -13.54 4.33 3.24
C LEU A 36 -12.60 4.67 4.39
N ALA A 37 -11.36 5.09 4.11
CA ALA A 37 -10.39 5.48 5.14
C ALA A 37 -10.76 6.77 5.87
N GLU A 38 -11.22 7.79 5.14
CA GLU A 38 -11.46 9.12 5.70
C GLU A 38 -12.84 9.24 6.34
N TYR A 39 -13.85 8.58 5.77
CA TYR A 39 -15.25 8.76 6.18
C TYR A 39 -15.84 7.59 6.96
N THR A 40 -15.11 6.47 7.13
CA THR A 40 -15.63 5.29 7.85
C THR A 40 -14.58 4.68 8.79
N PRO A 41 -14.99 4.05 9.91
CA PRO A 41 -14.07 3.43 10.87
C PRO A 41 -13.54 2.06 10.41
N VAL A 42 -13.74 1.68 9.14
CA VAL A 42 -13.40 0.33 8.63
C VAL A 42 -11.90 0.05 8.79
N PHE A 43 -11.05 1.00 8.43
CA PHE A 43 -9.60 0.84 8.56
C PHE A 43 -9.13 0.90 10.02
N ASP A 44 -9.82 1.62 10.89
CA ASP A 44 -9.53 1.63 12.33
C ASP A 44 -9.80 0.26 12.95
N TRP A 45 -10.92 -0.37 12.59
CA TRP A 45 -11.25 -1.72 13.08
C TRP A 45 -10.32 -2.79 12.53
N LEU A 46 -9.97 -2.71 11.24
CA LEU A 46 -9.03 -3.65 10.62
C LEU A 46 -7.60 -3.51 11.17
N SER A 47 -7.21 -2.29 11.55
CA SER A 47 -5.87 -1.99 12.08
C SER A 47 -5.76 -2.07 13.60
N ALA A 48 -6.87 -2.15 14.33
CA ALA A 48 -6.87 -2.26 15.79
C ALA A 48 -5.96 -3.39 16.34
N PRO A 49 -5.87 -4.58 15.71
CA PRO A 49 -4.93 -5.61 16.16
C PRO A 49 -3.45 -5.24 15.99
N LEU A 50 -3.13 -4.31 15.08
CA LEU A 50 -1.77 -3.85 14.81
C LEU A 50 -1.30 -2.81 15.84
N VAL A 51 -2.21 -2.01 16.41
CA VAL A 51 -1.90 -0.98 17.42
C VAL A 51 -1.05 -1.51 18.58
N PRO A 52 -1.42 -2.57 19.32
CA PRO A 52 -0.63 -3.06 20.45
C PRO A 52 0.76 -3.55 20.04
N LEU A 53 0.92 -4.04 18.79
CA LEU A 53 2.23 -4.41 18.27
C LEU A 53 3.10 -3.18 18.03
N LEU A 54 2.54 -2.11 17.45
CA LEU A 54 3.28 -0.86 17.24
C LEU A 54 3.67 -0.20 18.57
N GLU A 55 2.79 -0.26 19.57
CA GLU A 55 3.08 0.21 20.93
C GLU A 55 4.19 -0.62 21.58
N LEU A 56 4.17 -1.96 21.42
CA LEU A 56 5.24 -2.84 21.88
C LEU A 56 6.60 -2.51 21.24
N LEU A 57 6.58 -2.12 19.97
CA LEU A 57 7.76 -1.67 19.22
C LEU A 57 8.15 -0.22 19.54
N GLN A 58 7.49 0.41 20.51
CA GLN A 58 7.73 1.78 20.97
C GLN A 58 7.59 2.83 19.85
N ILE A 59 6.65 2.63 18.93
CA ILE A 59 6.38 3.56 17.83
C ILE A 59 5.44 4.66 18.34
N PRO A 60 5.83 5.95 18.28
CA PRO A 60 4.95 7.05 18.65
C PRO A 60 3.71 7.11 17.76
N GLU A 61 2.58 7.59 18.28
CA GLU A 61 1.33 7.74 17.50
C GLU A 61 0.87 6.44 16.82
N ALA A 62 1.09 5.29 17.47
CA ALA A 62 0.72 3.96 16.98
C ALA A 62 -0.73 3.85 16.48
N THR A 63 -1.67 4.52 17.15
CA THR A 63 -3.09 4.57 16.77
C THR A 63 -3.36 5.29 15.45
N LYS A 64 -2.50 6.24 15.06
CA LYS A 64 -2.57 6.90 13.74
C LYS A 64 -1.78 6.14 12.68
N ALA A 65 -0.68 5.50 13.08
CA ALA A 65 0.17 4.73 12.18
C ALA A 65 -0.49 3.42 11.70
N ALA A 66 -1.18 2.70 12.60
CA ALA A 66 -1.82 1.43 12.29
C ALA A 66 -2.80 1.50 11.10
N PRO A 67 -3.80 2.41 11.08
CA PRO A 67 -4.72 2.50 9.94
C PRO A 67 -3.98 2.89 8.66
N ALA A 68 -3.02 3.82 8.73
CA ALA A 68 -2.21 4.22 7.57
C ALA A 68 -1.43 3.03 6.97
N MET A 69 -0.87 2.16 7.81
CA MET A 69 -0.16 0.96 7.35
C MET A 69 -1.08 -0.06 6.68
N ILE A 70 -2.30 -0.26 7.17
CA ILE A 70 -3.27 -1.19 6.57
C ILE A 70 -3.83 -0.66 5.26
N MET A 71 -3.99 0.67 5.11
CA MET A 71 -4.39 1.30 3.85
C MET A 71 -3.42 1.02 2.71
N GLY A 72 -2.17 0.65 2.99
CA GLY A 72 -1.21 0.17 2.00
C GLY A 72 -1.69 -1.03 1.19
N PHE A 73 -2.65 -1.81 1.74
CA PHE A 73 -3.28 -2.90 1.01
C PHE A 73 -4.16 -2.40 -0.14
N ALA A 74 -4.80 -1.24 0.01
CA ALA A 74 -5.60 -0.66 -1.06
C ALA A 74 -4.69 -0.05 -2.14
N ASP A 75 -3.70 0.74 -1.73
CA ASP A 75 -2.75 1.40 -2.63
C ASP A 75 -1.47 1.81 -1.87
N MET A 76 -0.31 1.69 -2.53
CA MET A 76 1.00 2.02 -1.94
C MET A 76 1.18 3.51 -1.57
N TYR A 77 0.40 4.43 -2.15
CA TYR A 77 0.53 5.87 -1.88
C TYR A 77 -0.35 6.35 -0.71
N LEU A 78 -1.42 5.62 -0.39
CA LEU A 78 -2.35 6.01 0.67
C LEU A 78 -1.70 6.13 2.06
N PRO A 79 -0.79 5.23 2.49
CA PRO A 79 -0.11 5.37 3.78
C PRO A 79 0.63 6.70 3.92
N ALA A 80 1.32 7.15 2.87
CA ALA A 80 2.06 8.41 2.87
C ALA A 80 1.12 9.63 2.86
N LEU A 81 -0.01 9.54 2.15
CA LEU A 81 -1.02 10.59 2.11
C LEU A 81 -1.64 10.84 3.49
N VAL A 82 -2.09 9.77 4.15
CA VAL A 82 -2.76 9.84 5.46
C VAL A 82 -1.74 10.09 6.58
N GLY A 83 -0.55 9.50 6.47
CA GLY A 83 0.55 9.66 7.40
C GLY A 83 1.14 11.08 7.46
N LYS A 84 0.76 11.98 6.54
CA LYS A 84 1.15 13.40 6.58
C LYS A 84 0.72 14.11 7.88
N SER A 85 -0.37 13.64 8.49
CA SER A 85 -0.92 14.19 9.74
C SER A 85 -0.20 13.72 11.02
N ILE A 86 0.72 12.76 10.90
CA ILE A 86 1.51 12.23 12.02
C ILE A 86 2.63 13.21 12.34
N GLU A 87 2.79 13.60 13.60
CA GLU A 87 3.77 14.59 14.04
C GLU A 87 5.19 14.00 14.12
N SER A 88 5.27 12.76 14.63
CA SER A 88 6.52 12.01 14.79
C SER A 88 7.19 11.70 13.46
N GLU A 89 8.43 12.18 13.30
CA GLU A 89 9.27 11.88 12.14
C GLU A 89 9.58 10.40 12.02
N MET A 90 9.89 9.75 13.14
CA MET A 90 10.14 8.30 13.21
C MET A 90 8.93 7.51 12.69
N THR A 91 7.73 7.90 13.11
CA THR A 91 6.50 7.22 12.71
C THR A 91 6.18 7.46 11.24
N ARG A 92 6.37 8.68 10.74
CA ARG A 92 6.25 8.98 9.30
C ARG A 92 7.25 8.17 8.47
N PHE A 93 8.49 8.02 8.95
CA PHE A 93 9.49 7.18 8.30
C PHE A 93 9.04 5.72 8.24
N ILE A 94 8.55 5.15 9.34
CA ILE A 94 8.08 3.77 9.40
C ILE A 94 6.91 3.54 8.43
N VAL A 95 5.90 4.41 8.46
CA VAL A 95 4.73 4.33 7.57
C VAL A 95 5.15 4.44 6.10
N GLY A 96 6.03 5.40 5.78
CA GLY A 96 6.56 5.58 4.43
C GLY A 96 7.38 4.38 3.95
N ALA A 97 8.28 3.87 4.76
CA ALA A 97 9.08 2.69 4.43
C ALA A 97 8.19 1.44 4.28
N ALA A 98 7.20 1.24 5.16
CA ALA A 98 6.25 0.14 5.08
C ALA A 98 5.50 0.16 3.74
N SER A 99 5.02 1.34 3.33
CA SER A 99 4.24 1.52 2.10
C SER A 99 4.95 1.04 0.83
N ILE A 100 6.28 1.18 0.76
CA ILE A 100 7.09 0.77 -0.39
C ILE A 100 7.44 -0.72 -0.30
N THR A 101 7.65 -1.25 0.91
CA THR A 101 8.03 -2.66 1.11
C THR A 101 6.85 -3.64 0.97
N GLN A 102 5.63 -3.13 1.12
CA GLN A 102 4.39 -3.87 0.92
C GLN A 102 4.10 -4.08 -0.58
N ILE A 103 4.68 -5.14 -1.16
CA ILE A 103 4.54 -5.44 -2.60
C ILE A 103 3.09 -5.76 -3.02
N VAL A 104 2.22 -6.15 -2.08
CA VAL A 104 0.86 -6.61 -2.36
C VAL A 104 -0.15 -5.50 -2.09
N TYR A 105 -0.55 -4.77 -3.13
CA TYR A 105 -1.61 -3.76 -3.08
C TYR A 105 -2.64 -3.98 -4.20
N MET A 106 -3.91 -3.69 -3.91
CA MET A 106 -5.04 -4.10 -4.74
C MET A 106 -5.21 -3.28 -6.03
N SER A 107 -4.74 -2.03 -6.06
CA SER A 107 -4.89 -1.15 -7.22
C SER A 107 -4.14 -1.64 -8.47
N GLU A 108 -3.09 -2.46 -8.33
CA GLU A 108 -2.34 -2.98 -9.48
C GLU A 108 -1.94 -4.45 -9.30
N VAL A 109 -1.02 -4.75 -8.38
CA VAL A 109 -0.43 -6.08 -8.21
C VAL A 109 -1.50 -7.11 -7.81
N GLY A 110 -2.41 -6.75 -6.91
CA GLY A 110 -3.50 -7.62 -6.48
C GLY A 110 -4.43 -8.00 -7.63
N ALA A 111 -4.86 -7.02 -8.45
CA ALA A 111 -5.72 -7.28 -9.60
C ALA A 111 -5.03 -8.19 -10.65
N LEU A 112 -3.72 -8.02 -10.86
CA LEU A 112 -2.94 -8.90 -11.74
C LEU A 112 -2.85 -10.33 -11.21
N ILE A 113 -2.61 -10.50 -9.90
CA ILE A 113 -2.54 -11.83 -9.26
C ILE A 113 -3.89 -12.53 -9.32
N LEU A 114 -5.00 -11.83 -9.07
CA LEU A 114 -6.35 -12.39 -9.16
C LEU A 114 -6.70 -12.87 -10.57
N LYS A 115 -6.18 -12.22 -11.61
CA LYS A 115 -6.34 -12.63 -13.01
C LYS A 115 -5.37 -13.74 -13.45
N SER A 116 -4.37 -14.05 -12.63
CA SER A 116 -3.34 -15.04 -12.95
C SER A 116 -3.80 -16.48 -12.65
N ASN A 117 -3.06 -17.46 -13.15
CA ASN A 117 -3.30 -18.88 -12.89
C ASN A 117 -3.03 -19.32 -11.44
N ILE A 118 -2.53 -18.42 -10.58
CA ILE A 118 -2.15 -18.71 -9.19
C ILE A 118 -3.41 -18.87 -8.29
N LYS A 119 -4.60 -18.47 -8.77
CA LYS A 119 -5.91 -18.66 -8.12
C LYS A 119 -5.94 -18.33 -6.62
N LEU A 120 -5.34 -17.20 -6.23
CA LEU A 120 -5.49 -16.68 -4.87
C LEU A 120 -6.81 -15.92 -4.74
N ASN A 121 -7.42 -15.96 -3.55
CA ASN A 121 -8.57 -15.14 -3.21
C ASN A 121 -8.14 -13.82 -2.51
N VAL A 122 -9.06 -12.85 -2.41
CA VAL A 122 -8.78 -11.53 -1.81
C VAL A 122 -8.35 -11.64 -0.35
N LEU A 123 -8.91 -12.58 0.41
CA LEU A 123 -8.60 -12.79 1.81
C LEU A 123 -7.18 -13.36 1.99
N GLU A 124 -6.75 -14.27 1.13
CA GLU A 124 -5.40 -14.82 1.08
C GLU A 124 -4.38 -13.73 0.75
N LEU A 125 -4.68 -12.86 -0.23
CA LEU A 125 -3.85 -11.70 -0.53
C LEU A 125 -3.73 -10.76 0.67
N PHE A 126 -4.82 -10.52 1.39
CA PHE A 126 -4.82 -9.72 2.61
C PHE A 126 -3.97 -10.36 3.72
N MET A 127 -4.09 -11.67 3.93
CA MET A 127 -3.26 -12.39 4.91
C MET A 127 -1.77 -12.34 4.55
N ILE A 128 -1.43 -12.49 3.27
CA ILE A 128 -0.05 -12.34 2.78
C ILE A 128 0.45 -10.91 3.01
N PHE A 129 -0.39 -9.91 2.75
CA PHE A 129 -0.07 -8.52 3.02
C PHE A 129 0.24 -8.27 4.50
N ILE A 130 -0.59 -8.77 5.42
CA ILE A 130 -0.34 -8.64 6.87
C ILE A 130 0.96 -9.34 7.24
N LEU A 131 1.16 -10.59 6.84
CA LEU A 131 2.38 -11.34 7.14
C LEU A 131 3.64 -10.60 6.67
N ARG A 132 3.63 -10.11 5.43
CA ARG A 132 4.74 -9.35 4.87
C ARG A 132 4.99 -8.04 5.60
N THR A 133 3.91 -7.35 5.98
CA THR A 133 3.98 -6.12 6.78
C THR A 133 4.61 -6.36 8.14
N LEU A 134 4.22 -7.44 8.83
CA LEU A 134 4.77 -7.78 10.14
C LEU A 134 6.27 -8.09 10.06
N ILE A 135 6.69 -8.84 9.04
CA ILE A 135 8.11 -9.16 8.82
C ILE A 135 8.92 -7.91 8.49
N SER A 136 8.43 -7.05 7.59
CA SER A 136 9.15 -5.82 7.21
C SER A 136 9.18 -4.80 8.35
N LEU A 137 8.11 -4.71 9.13
CA LEU A 137 7.97 -3.78 10.24
C LEU A 137 9.08 -3.96 11.29
N VAL A 138 9.48 -5.20 11.61
CA VAL A 138 10.58 -5.44 12.55
C VAL A 138 11.88 -4.82 12.05
N VAL A 139 12.21 -5.02 10.77
CA VAL A 139 13.42 -4.48 10.14
C VAL A 139 13.35 -2.96 10.06
N ILE A 140 12.23 -2.42 9.58
CA ILE A 140 12.01 -0.98 9.43
C ILE A 140 12.10 -0.27 10.78
N THR A 141 11.45 -0.82 11.80
CA THR A 141 11.45 -0.22 13.15
C THR A 141 12.84 -0.27 13.78
N SER A 142 13.58 -1.35 13.57
CA SER A 142 14.98 -1.44 14.03
C SER A 142 15.84 -0.34 13.42
N VAL A 143 15.67 -0.09 12.11
CA VAL A 143 16.36 1.02 11.43
C VAL A 143 15.86 2.37 11.93
N ALA A 144 14.56 2.52 12.16
CA ALA A 144 13.98 3.78 12.65
C ALA A 144 14.54 4.18 14.01
N HIS A 145 14.66 3.24 14.96
CA HIS A 145 15.29 3.48 16.28
C HIS A 145 16.80 3.78 16.21
N LEU A 146 17.46 3.48 15.08
CA LEU A 146 18.86 3.85 14.88
C LEU A 146 19.02 5.25 14.27
N LEU A 147 17.99 5.75 13.60
CA LEU A 147 18.03 7.02 12.87
C LEU A 147 17.40 8.19 13.64
N TYR A 148 16.46 7.90 14.55
CA TYR A 148 15.70 8.85 15.36
C TYR A 148 15.84 8.53 16.84
#